data_AF-A0A7S0QXB4-F1
#
_entry.id   AF-A0A7S0QXB4-F1
#
_cell.length_a   1.000
_cell.length_b   1.000
_cell.length_c   1.000
_cell.angle_alpha   90.00
_cell.angle_beta   90.00
_cell.angle_gamma   90.00
#
_symmetry.space_group_name_H-M   'P 1'
#
loop_
_entity.id
_entity.type
_entity.pdbx_description
1 polymer ?
#
loop_
_entity_poly.entity_id
_entity_poly.type
_entity_poly.pdbx_seq_one_letter_code
_entity_poly.pdbx_strand_id
1 'polypeptide(L)'
;GGAAIYRTYPRRGAVACELCQRGAAPAYLSLFTFLAFVQSIVWMQTVADELVATVAALGKVLGIKRALLGATVLAWGNSVGDLVADTTIARQGFPSMALAGVFAAPMFSLLCGLGGSLLYQTASQGTLRGVQLDGSLYLLFAFLIGNLLHAVVVVPTAHRFALTKRVGWMLVGYYAFFSILYTLSALGMLF
;
A
#
# COMPACT_ATOMS: atom_id res chain seq x y z
N GLY A 1 14.12 -8.80 -37.76
CA GLY A 1 15.33 -8.66 -36.93
C GLY A 1 15.04 -7.74 -35.76
N GLY A 2 14.68 -8.30 -34.61
CA GLY A 2 14.20 -7.55 -33.43
C GLY A 2 15.01 -7.81 -32.17
N ALA A 3 16.32 -8.08 -32.31
CA ALA A 3 17.18 -8.53 -31.20
C ALA A 3 18.16 -7.45 -30.67
N ALA A 4 17.99 -6.18 -31.07
CA ALA A 4 18.98 -5.14 -30.79
C ALA A 4 18.62 -4.16 -29.65
N ILE A 5 17.44 -4.25 -29.03
CA ILE A 5 16.94 -3.21 -28.10
C ILE A 5 17.13 -3.56 -26.61
N TYR A 6 17.63 -4.74 -26.25
CA TYR A 6 17.86 -5.12 -24.85
C TYR A 6 19.25 -4.78 -24.29
N ARG A 7 20.05 -3.94 -24.97
CA ARG A 7 21.46 -3.71 -24.63
C ARG A 7 21.77 -2.57 -23.66
N THR A 8 20.76 -1.94 -23.05
CA THR A 8 20.97 -0.74 -22.22
C THR A 8 20.25 -0.78 -20.87
N TYR A 9 20.34 -1.91 -20.16
CA TYR A 9 20.08 -1.90 -18.71
C TYR A 9 21.41 -1.76 -17.95
N PRO A 10 21.51 -0.84 -16.96
CA PRO A 10 22.76 -0.54 -16.29
C PRO A 10 23.29 -1.75 -15.50
N ARG A 11 24.62 -1.91 -15.56
CA ARG A 11 25.47 -3.00 -15.02
C ARG A 11 25.42 -3.16 -13.48
N ARG A 12 24.25 -3.31 -12.87
CA ARG A 12 24.11 -3.84 -11.49
C ARG A 12 23.57 -5.27 -11.46
N GLY A 13 22.85 -5.71 -12.50
CA GLY A 13 22.41 -7.10 -12.65
C GLY A 13 23.48 -8.07 -13.17
N ALA A 14 24.59 -7.57 -13.74
CA ALA A 14 25.67 -8.41 -14.27
C ALA A 14 26.39 -9.21 -13.17
N VAL A 15 26.59 -8.60 -12.00
CA VAL A 15 27.25 -9.26 -10.84
C VAL A 15 26.38 -10.38 -10.27
N ALA A 16 25.06 -10.18 -10.24
CA ALA A 16 24.10 -11.19 -9.76
C ALA A 16 23.99 -12.39 -10.73
N CYS A 17 24.10 -12.13 -12.04
CA CYS A 17 24.05 -13.18 -13.07
C CYS A 17 25.34 -14.04 -13.08
N GLU A 18 26.51 -13.44 -12.86
CA GLU A 18 27.78 -14.18 -12.73
C GLU A 18 27.85 -15.06 -11.47
N LEU A 19 27.26 -14.62 -10.34
CA LEU A 19 27.17 -15.42 -9.12
C LEU A 19 26.22 -16.62 -9.25
N CYS A 20 25.13 -16.49 -10.03
CA CYS A 20 24.14 -17.55 -10.25
C CYS A 20 24.67 -18.65 -11.20
N GLN A 21 25.53 -18.30 -12.16
CA GLN A 21 26.13 -19.26 -13.10
C GLN A 21 27.20 -20.18 -12.47
N ARG A 22 27.72 -19.86 -11.28
CA ARG A 22 28.78 -20.66 -10.62
C ARG A 22 28.31 -21.78 -9.69
N GLY A 23 27.00 -22.07 -9.63
CA GLY A 23 26.51 -23.40 -9.27
C GLY A 23 27.00 -23.99 -7.94
N ALA A 24 26.93 -23.21 -6.86
CA ALA A 24 26.74 -23.68 -5.47
C ALA A 24 26.87 -22.46 -4.56
N ALA A 25 25.77 -21.72 -4.33
CA ALA A 25 25.77 -20.79 -3.20
C ALA A 25 25.99 -21.63 -1.93
N PRO A 26 27.06 -21.38 -1.16
CA PRO A 26 27.35 -22.19 0.01
C PRO A 26 26.23 -22.02 1.04
N ALA A 27 25.88 -23.07 1.78
CA ALA A 27 24.73 -23.08 2.69
C ALA A 27 24.78 -21.98 3.77
N TYR A 28 25.96 -21.43 4.07
CA TYR A 28 26.08 -20.26 4.94
C TYR A 28 25.40 -19.02 4.34
N LEU A 29 25.43 -18.82 3.02
CA LEU A 29 24.85 -17.64 2.36
C LEU A 29 23.32 -17.64 2.43
N SER A 30 22.67 -18.80 2.28
CA SER A 30 21.22 -18.92 2.46
C SER A 30 20.83 -18.68 3.93
N LEU A 31 21.62 -19.17 4.89
CA LEU A 31 21.43 -18.87 6.30
C LEU A 31 21.60 -17.37 6.60
N PHE A 32 22.65 -16.72 6.09
CA PHE A 32 22.84 -15.28 6.26
C PHE A 32 21.72 -14.46 5.60
N THR A 33 21.23 -14.88 4.43
CA THR A 33 20.10 -14.22 3.78
C THR A 33 18.82 -14.34 4.61
N PHE A 34 18.57 -15.52 5.18
CA PHE A 34 17.43 -15.74 6.08
C PHE A 34 17.55 -14.91 7.37
N LEU A 35 18.73 -14.88 7.99
CA LEU A 35 18.99 -14.06 9.16
C LEU A 35 18.84 -12.56 8.85
N ALA A 36 19.34 -12.09 7.71
CA ALA A 36 19.17 -10.70 7.27
C ALA A 36 17.70 -10.35 7.01
N PHE A 37 16.92 -11.29 6.49
CA PHE A 37 15.48 -11.14 6.28
C PHE A 37 14.73 -11.01 7.62
N VAL A 38 14.96 -11.93 8.56
CA VAL A 38 14.37 -11.87 9.90
C VAL A 38 14.78 -10.58 10.62
N GLN A 39 16.06 -10.22 10.56
CA GLN A 39 16.57 -8.97 11.15
C GLN A 39 15.87 -7.74 10.56
N SER A 40 15.64 -7.73 9.25
CA SER A 40 14.92 -6.64 8.58
C SER A 40 13.47 -6.54 9.06
N ILE A 41 12.79 -7.68 9.25
CA ILE A 41 11.42 -7.71 9.81
C ILE A 41 11.39 -7.13 11.22
N VAL A 42 12.32 -7.55 12.08
CA VAL A 42 12.40 -7.03 13.46
C VAL A 42 12.62 -5.52 13.44
N TRP A 43 13.57 -5.02 12.65
CA TRP A 43 13.79 -3.57 12.51
C TRP A 43 12.56 -2.83 11.99
N MET A 44 11.88 -3.37 10.97
CA MET A 44 10.66 -2.77 10.43
C MET A 44 9.57 -2.69 11.50
N GLN A 45 9.39 -3.73 12.32
CA GLN A 45 8.43 -3.72 13.42
C GLN A 45 8.82 -2.70 14.50
N THR A 46 10.07 -2.70 14.95
CA THR A 46 10.54 -1.73 15.96
C THR A 46 10.36 -0.28 15.50
N VAL A 47 10.72 0.03 14.25
CA VAL A 47 10.54 1.37 13.69
C VAL A 47 9.06 1.73 13.55
N ALA A 48 8.22 0.78 13.13
CA ALA A 48 6.78 1.01 13.03
C ALA A 48 6.14 1.30 14.39
N ASP A 49 6.53 0.58 15.44
CA ASP A 49 6.01 0.77 16.80
C ASP A 49 6.38 2.15 17.36
N GLU A 50 7.65 2.56 17.21
CA GLU A 50 8.12 3.90 17.60
C GLU A 50 7.43 5.01 16.79
N LEU A 51 7.21 4.80 15.49
CA LEU A 51 6.48 5.74 14.65
C LEU A 51 5.02 5.89 15.11
N VAL A 52 4.34 4.78 15.42
CA VAL A 52 2.96 4.82 15.92
C VAL A 52 2.91 5.50 17.29
N ALA A 53 3.87 5.23 18.17
CA ALA A 53 3.96 5.85 19.49
C ALA A 53 4.14 7.38 19.40
N THR A 54 5.04 7.84 18.54
CA THR A 54 5.29 9.28 18.31
C THR A 54 4.10 9.98 17.68
N VAL A 55 3.46 9.38 16.68
CA VAL A 55 2.24 9.91 16.06
C VAL A 55 1.09 9.96 17.07
N ALA A 56 0.93 8.95 17.92
CA ALA A 56 -0.08 8.94 18.97
C ALA A 56 0.18 10.00 20.05
N ALA A 57 1.45 10.26 20.40
CA ALA A 57 1.83 11.35 21.29
C ALA A 57 1.51 12.71 20.68
N LEU A 58 1.85 12.91 19.40
CA LEU A 58 1.51 14.13 18.66
C LEU A 58 -0.02 14.35 18.59
N GLY A 59 -0.79 13.29 18.39
CA GLY A 59 -2.25 13.36 18.41
C GLY A 59 -2.84 13.82 19.73
N LYS A 60 -2.24 13.40 20.87
CA LYS A 60 -2.65 13.89 22.19
C LYS A 60 -2.36 15.39 22.37
N VAL A 61 -1.22 15.87 21.88
CA VAL A 61 -0.84 17.29 21.98
C VAL A 61 -1.73 18.18 21.11
N LEU A 62 -2.07 17.72 19.90
CA LEU A 62 -2.90 18.47 18.94
C LEU A 62 -4.41 18.31 19.18
N GLY A 63 -4.84 17.46 20.13
CA GLY A 63 -6.26 17.17 20.37
C GLY A 63 -6.95 16.40 19.24
N ILE A 64 -6.17 15.72 18.38
CA ILE A 64 -6.67 15.01 17.20
C ILE A 64 -6.91 13.53 17.53
N LYS A 65 -8.01 12.96 17.00
CA LYS A 65 -8.34 11.53 17.17
C LYS A 65 -7.25 10.63 16.57
N ARG A 66 -6.85 9.58 17.28
CA ARG A 66 -5.85 8.60 16.82
C ARG A 66 -6.22 7.94 15.49
N ALA A 67 -7.51 7.68 15.26
CA ALA A 67 -8.01 7.09 14.02
C ALA A 67 -7.73 7.99 12.80
N LEU A 68 -7.85 9.31 12.95
CA LEU A 68 -7.56 10.27 11.88
C LEU A 68 -6.08 10.23 11.49
N LEU A 69 -5.19 10.22 12.50
CA LEU A 69 -3.75 10.17 12.28
C LEU A 69 -3.31 8.86 11.63
N GLY A 70 -3.93 7.74 12.02
CA GLY A 70 -3.67 6.45 11.39
C GLY A 70 -4.13 6.41 9.93
N ALA A 71 -5.34 6.87 9.65
CA ALA A 71 -5.88 6.87 8.29
C ALA A 71 -5.26 7.92 7.36
N THR A 72 -4.56 8.91 7.89
CA THR A 72 -3.88 9.96 7.10
C THR A 72 -2.38 9.73 7.05
N VAL A 73 -1.66 10.02 8.14
CA VAL A 73 -0.19 10.03 8.16
C VAL A 73 0.38 8.63 7.92
N LEU A 74 -0.13 7.62 8.64
CA LEU A 74 0.38 6.25 8.49
C LEU A 74 -0.01 5.63 7.15
N ALA A 75 -1.27 5.81 6.73
CA ALA A 75 -1.74 5.31 5.44
C ALA A 75 -1.03 5.99 4.26
N TRP A 76 -0.85 7.31 4.30
CA TRP A 76 -0.12 8.05 3.28
C TRP A 76 1.35 7.63 3.24
N GLY A 77 1.99 7.45 4.40
CA GLY A 77 3.37 6.96 4.50
C GLY A 77 3.57 5.61 3.81
N ASN A 78 2.61 4.68 3.97
CA ASN A 78 2.65 3.39 3.28
C ASN A 78 2.52 3.55 1.75
N SER A 79 1.56 4.34 1.28
CA SER A 79 1.29 4.48 -0.16
C SER A 79 2.30 5.34 -0.93
N VAL A 80 3.09 6.20 -0.28
CA VAL A 80 4.13 6.98 -0.96
C VAL A 80 5.24 6.08 -1.50
N GLY A 81 5.63 5.06 -0.75
CA GLY A 81 6.62 4.06 -1.21
C GLY A 81 6.14 3.33 -2.46
N ASP A 82 4.88 2.87 -2.42
CA ASP A 82 4.22 2.22 -3.55
C ASP A 82 4.16 3.14 -4.77
N LEU A 83 3.78 4.42 -4.59
CA LEU A 83 3.75 5.41 -5.66
C LEU A 83 5.12 5.59 -6.33
N VAL A 84 6.21 5.65 -5.56
CA VAL A 84 7.56 5.78 -6.10
C VAL A 84 7.99 4.52 -6.85
N ALA A 85 7.65 3.34 -6.33
CA ALA A 85 7.94 2.07 -6.99
C ALA A 85 7.16 1.92 -8.31
N ASP A 86 5.86 2.15 -8.30
CA ASP A 86 4.98 2.00 -9.45
C ASP A 86 5.27 3.03 -10.53
N THR A 87 5.58 4.29 -10.15
CA THR A 87 6.02 5.30 -11.12
C THR A 87 7.35 4.93 -11.77
N THR A 88 8.25 4.28 -11.03
CA THR A 88 9.52 3.78 -11.57
C THR A 88 9.28 2.65 -12.58
N ILE A 89 8.43 1.67 -12.26
CA ILE A 89 8.08 0.56 -13.15
C ILE A 89 7.33 1.06 -14.40
N ALA A 90 6.40 1.99 -14.23
CA ALA A 90 5.68 2.60 -15.34
C ALA A 90 6.63 3.36 -16.29
N ARG A 91 7.62 4.08 -15.75
CA ARG A 91 8.66 4.75 -16.54
C ARG A 91 9.58 3.79 -17.28
N GLN A 92 9.75 2.57 -16.79
CA GLN A 92 10.50 1.50 -17.48
C GLN A 92 9.72 0.85 -18.63
N GLY A 93 8.48 1.29 -18.90
CA GLY A 93 7.67 0.79 -20.01
C GLY A 93 6.73 -0.35 -19.65
N PHE A 94 6.54 -0.64 -18.34
CA PHE A 94 5.66 -1.71 -17.86
C PHE A 94 4.46 -1.18 -17.07
N PRO A 95 3.58 -0.35 -17.67
CA PRO A 95 2.45 0.27 -16.95
C PRO A 95 1.40 -0.76 -16.49
N SER A 96 1.20 -1.85 -17.24
CA SER A 96 0.28 -2.92 -16.84
C SER A 96 0.70 -3.63 -15.55
N MET A 97 2.01 -3.81 -15.36
CA MET A 97 2.58 -4.37 -14.13
C MET A 97 2.43 -3.41 -12.95
N ALA A 98 2.70 -2.12 -13.16
CA ALA A 98 2.51 -1.09 -12.13
C ALA A 98 1.04 -1.03 -11.66
N LEU A 99 0.07 -1.08 -12.58
CA LEU A 99 -1.36 -1.10 -12.21
C LEU A 99 -1.74 -2.34 -11.42
N ALA A 100 -1.24 -3.52 -11.82
CA ALA A 100 -1.47 -4.75 -11.08
C ALA A 100 -0.91 -4.66 -9.66
N GLY A 101 0.27 -4.04 -9.48
CA GLY A 101 0.88 -3.78 -8.18
C GLY A 101 0.01 -2.89 -7.28
N VAL A 102 -0.43 -1.74 -7.78
CA VAL A 102 -1.28 -0.76 -7.04
C VAL A 102 -2.57 -1.39 -6.51
N PHE A 103 -3.20 -2.29 -7.27
CA PHE A 103 -4.42 -2.96 -6.82
C PHE A 103 -4.12 -4.17 -5.93
N ALA A 104 -3.06 -4.93 -6.22
CA ALA A 104 -2.71 -6.13 -5.46
C ALA A 104 -2.31 -5.80 -4.02
N ALA A 105 -1.55 -4.71 -3.79
CA ALA A 105 -1.05 -4.37 -2.46
C ALA A 105 -2.18 -4.13 -1.43
N PRO A 106 -3.16 -3.23 -1.65
CA PRO A 106 -4.28 -3.04 -0.74
C PRO A 106 -5.18 -4.28 -0.62
N MET A 107 -5.39 -5.02 -1.71
CA MET A 107 -6.20 -6.25 -1.68
C MET A 107 -5.55 -7.33 -0.83
N PHE A 108 -4.23 -7.51 -0.92
CA PHE A 108 -3.48 -8.45 -0.10
C PHE A 108 -3.50 -8.06 1.38
N SER A 109 -3.29 -6.78 1.69
CA SER A 109 -3.38 -6.27 3.07
C SER A 109 -4.77 -6.47 3.67
N LEU A 110 -5.84 -6.30 2.88
CA LEU A 110 -7.20 -6.55 3.33
C LEU A 110 -7.46 -8.05 3.54
N LEU A 111 -7.04 -8.91 2.60
CA LEU A 111 -7.33 -10.34 2.67
C LEU A 111 -6.51 -11.04 3.76
N CYS A 112 -5.19 -10.85 3.76
CA CYS A 112 -4.30 -11.51 4.70
C CYS A 112 -4.21 -10.78 6.04
N GLY A 113 -4.19 -9.45 6.03
CA GLY A 113 -4.16 -8.65 7.25
C GLY A 113 -5.50 -8.66 7.97
N LEU A 114 -6.52 -8.02 7.40
CA LEU A 114 -7.84 -7.94 8.04
C LEU A 114 -8.54 -9.31 8.06
N GLY A 115 -8.63 -10.01 6.93
CA GLY A 115 -9.27 -11.33 6.88
C GLY A 115 -8.59 -12.36 7.78
N GLY A 116 -7.26 -12.45 7.72
CA GLY A 116 -6.49 -13.37 8.58
C GLY A 116 -6.63 -13.07 10.07
N SER A 117 -6.55 -11.78 10.47
CA SER A 117 -6.72 -11.39 11.88
C SER A 117 -8.12 -11.65 12.41
N LEU A 118 -9.17 -11.43 11.60
CA LEU A 118 -10.55 -11.74 11.98
C LEU A 118 -10.78 -13.25 12.10
N LEU A 119 -10.24 -14.04 11.18
CA LEU A 119 -10.31 -15.51 11.25
C LEU A 119 -9.60 -16.03 12.51
N TYR A 120 -8.42 -15.50 12.82
CA TYR A 120 -7.68 -15.85 14.03
C TYR A 120 -8.43 -15.47 15.30
N GLN A 121 -9.01 -14.27 15.37
CA GLN A 121 -9.84 -13.86 16.51
C GLN A 121 -11.10 -14.71 16.66
N THR A 122 -11.76 -15.03 15.54
CA THR A 122 -12.96 -15.88 15.55
C THR A 122 -12.63 -17.31 15.98
N ALA A 123 -11.51 -17.85 15.53
CA ALA A 123 -11.05 -19.19 15.90
C ALA A 123 -10.63 -19.28 17.38
N SER A 124 -10.07 -18.20 17.95
CA SER A 124 -9.60 -18.18 19.34
C SER A 124 -10.67 -17.78 20.37
N GLN A 125 -11.61 -16.90 20.02
CA GLN A 125 -12.59 -16.35 20.97
C GLN A 125 -14.07 -16.57 20.57
N GLY A 126 -14.33 -17.28 19.46
CA GLY A 126 -15.65 -17.74 19.05
C GLY A 126 -16.59 -16.67 18.47
N THR A 127 -16.82 -15.56 19.16
CA THR A 127 -17.72 -14.47 18.69
C THR A 127 -17.10 -13.09 18.81
N LEU A 128 -16.91 -12.42 17.66
CA LEU A 128 -16.52 -11.00 17.56
C LEU A 128 -17.70 -10.11 18.01
N ARG A 129 -17.81 -9.84 19.31
CA ARG A 129 -18.75 -8.82 19.85
C ARG A 129 -17.95 -7.59 20.28
N GLY A 130 -18.16 -6.45 19.61
CA GLY A 130 -17.62 -5.17 20.07
C GLY A 130 -16.89 -4.30 19.04
N VAL A 131 -17.02 -4.56 17.74
CA VAL A 131 -16.52 -3.61 16.73
C VAL A 131 -17.42 -2.37 16.74
N GLN A 132 -17.03 -1.38 17.54
CA GLN A 132 -17.63 -0.06 17.54
C GLN A 132 -17.16 0.64 16.26
N LEU A 133 -18.03 0.69 15.25
CA LEU A 133 -17.77 1.47 14.04
C LEU A 133 -18.08 2.94 14.32
N ASP A 134 -17.04 3.74 14.48
CA ASP A 134 -17.16 5.19 14.50
C ASP A 134 -17.72 5.71 13.16
N GLY A 135 -18.47 6.82 13.18
CA GLY A 135 -19.04 7.43 11.97
C GLY A 135 -18.00 7.77 10.90
N SER A 136 -16.76 8.11 11.32
CA SER A 136 -15.63 8.33 10.40
C SER A 136 -15.19 7.07 9.66
N LEU A 137 -15.38 5.89 10.26
CA LEU A 137 -15.03 4.61 9.65
C LEU A 137 -16.07 4.21 8.59
N TYR A 138 -17.35 4.46 8.84
CA TYR A 138 -18.41 4.30 7.83
C TYR A 138 -18.16 5.18 6.60
N LEU A 139 -17.76 6.43 6.81
CA LEU A 139 -17.41 7.35 5.74
C LEU A 139 -16.23 6.78 4.92
N LEU A 140 -15.18 6.29 5.58
CA LEU A 140 -14.04 5.65 4.92
C LEU A 140 -14.46 4.47 4.03
N PHE A 141 -15.29 3.57 4.55
CA PHE A 141 -15.80 2.42 3.79
C PHE A 141 -16.69 2.84 2.61
N ALA A 142 -17.57 3.83 2.80
CA ALA A 142 -18.45 4.33 1.74
C ALA A 142 -17.65 4.94 0.58
N PHE A 143 -16.66 5.77 0.88
CA PHE A 143 -15.77 6.35 -0.14
C PHE A 143 -14.86 5.31 -0.78
N LEU A 144 -14.40 4.30 -0.05
CA LEU A 144 -13.63 3.19 -0.62
C LEU A 144 -14.45 2.41 -1.65
N ILE A 145 -15.69 2.03 -1.31
CA ILE A 145 -16.60 1.35 -2.23
C ILE A 145 -16.92 2.27 -3.42
N GLY A 146 -17.15 3.56 -3.18
CA GLY A 146 -17.36 4.55 -4.24
C GLY A 146 -16.16 4.65 -5.20
N ASN A 147 -14.93 4.66 -4.68
CA ASN A 147 -13.72 4.67 -5.48
C ASN A 147 -13.57 3.39 -6.31
N LEU A 148 -13.85 2.24 -5.71
CA LEU A 148 -13.78 0.96 -6.41
C LEU A 148 -14.83 0.85 -7.52
N LEU A 149 -16.07 1.29 -7.25
CA LEU A 149 -17.11 1.38 -8.28
C LEU A 149 -16.74 2.36 -9.38
N HIS A 150 -16.17 3.52 -9.03
CA HIS A 150 -15.66 4.47 -10.02
C HIS A 150 -14.56 3.86 -10.88
N ALA A 151 -13.60 3.15 -10.28
CA ALA A 151 -12.54 2.47 -11.01
C ALA A 151 -13.10 1.37 -11.95
N VAL A 152 -14.05 0.57 -11.48
CA VAL A 152 -14.69 -0.50 -12.27
C VAL A 152 -15.59 0.04 -13.38
N VAL A 153 -16.22 1.20 -13.21
CA VAL A 153 -17.09 1.79 -14.23
C VAL A 153 -16.30 2.62 -15.23
N VAL A 154 -15.41 3.52 -14.78
CA VAL A 154 -14.71 4.48 -15.64
C VAL A 154 -13.61 3.83 -16.47
N VAL A 155 -12.88 2.84 -15.93
CA VAL A 155 -11.78 2.20 -16.68
C VAL A 155 -12.29 1.42 -17.91
N PRO A 156 -13.37 0.63 -17.84
CA PRO A 156 -13.93 -0.06 -19.01
C PRO A 156 -14.72 0.88 -19.94
N THR A 157 -15.51 1.81 -19.40
CA THR A 157 -16.42 2.63 -20.22
C THR A 157 -15.74 3.78 -20.96
N ALA A 158 -14.74 4.42 -20.36
CA ALA A 158 -14.15 5.63 -20.94
C ALA A 158 -12.93 5.35 -21.85
N HIS A 159 -12.25 4.21 -21.68
CA HIS A 159 -10.88 4.09 -22.17
C HIS A 159 -10.47 2.79 -22.88
N ARG A 160 -11.37 1.81 -23.10
CA ARG A 160 -11.01 0.54 -23.76
C ARG A 160 -9.69 -0.05 -23.24
N PHE A 161 -9.51 -0.05 -21.90
CA PHE A 161 -8.29 -0.50 -21.20
C PHE A 161 -7.01 0.37 -21.38
N ALA A 162 -7.10 1.54 -22.01
CA ALA A 162 -5.96 2.46 -22.20
C ALA A 162 -5.99 3.65 -21.22
N LEU A 163 -5.17 3.61 -20.16
CA LEU A 163 -5.08 4.72 -19.21
C LEU A 163 -4.59 6.01 -19.86
N THR A 164 -5.47 6.99 -19.88
CA THR A 164 -5.20 8.31 -20.45
C THR A 164 -4.98 9.31 -19.31
N LYS A 165 -4.19 10.37 -19.55
CA LYS A 165 -3.87 11.41 -18.55
C LYS A 165 -5.10 12.01 -17.84
N ARG A 166 -6.26 12.05 -18.50
CA ARG A 166 -7.52 12.57 -17.95
C ARG A 166 -8.05 11.75 -16.77
N VAL A 167 -7.94 10.42 -16.82
CA VAL A 167 -8.36 9.53 -15.71
C VAL A 167 -7.50 9.79 -14.48
N GLY A 168 -6.19 9.96 -14.68
CA GLY A 168 -5.27 10.28 -13.58
C GLY A 168 -5.67 11.55 -12.85
N TRP A 169 -5.99 12.63 -13.58
CA TRP A 169 -6.45 13.88 -12.97
C TRP A 169 -7.81 13.74 -12.26
N MET A 170 -8.74 12.97 -12.82
CA MET A 170 -10.03 12.67 -12.16
C MET A 170 -9.84 11.92 -10.84
N LEU A 171 -8.93 10.94 -10.80
CA LEU A 171 -8.63 10.15 -9.60
C LEU A 171 -7.97 11.00 -8.50
N VAL A 172 -7.04 11.89 -8.88
CA VAL A 172 -6.43 12.84 -7.95
C VAL A 172 -7.48 13.81 -7.39
N GLY A 173 -8.40 14.29 -8.23
CA GLY A 173 -9.52 15.13 -7.80
C GLY A 173 -10.45 14.41 -6.80
N TYR A 174 -10.80 13.15 -7.08
CA TYR A 174 -11.59 12.33 -6.15
C TYR A 174 -10.88 12.14 -4.81
N TYR A 175 -9.59 11.81 -4.84
CA TYR A 175 -8.79 11.65 -3.63
C TYR A 175 -8.72 12.94 -2.82
N ALA A 176 -8.44 14.08 -3.45
CA ALA A 176 -8.39 15.38 -2.77
C ALA A 176 -9.73 15.73 -2.11
N PHE A 177 -10.85 15.51 -2.82
CA PHE A 177 -12.18 15.72 -2.28
C PHE A 177 -12.47 14.82 -1.07
N PHE A 178 -12.15 13.54 -1.18
CA PHE A 178 -12.28 12.59 -0.07
C PHE A 178 -11.43 12.98 1.15
N SER A 179 -10.16 13.32 0.95
CA SER A 179 -9.26 13.71 2.04
C SER A 179 -9.78 14.95 2.77
N ILE A 180 -10.28 15.95 2.05
CA ILE A 180 -10.88 17.16 2.64
C ILE A 180 -12.10 16.79 3.49
N LEU A 181 -13.05 16.02 2.94
CA LEU A 181 -14.26 15.60 3.68
C LEU A 181 -13.93 14.74 4.91
N TYR A 182 -12.95 13.84 4.79
CA TYR A 182 -12.50 13.00 5.88
C TYR A 182 -11.88 13.82 7.02
N THR A 183 -11.02 14.78 6.69
CA THR A 183 -10.43 15.68 7.70
C THR A 183 -11.50 16.57 8.35
N LEU A 184 -12.45 17.11 7.59
CA LEU A 184 -13.58 17.90 8.12
C LEU A 184 -14.49 17.09 9.05
N SER A 185 -14.81 15.85 8.68
CA SER A 185 -15.57 14.91 9.51
C SER A 185 -14.81 14.57 10.80
N ALA A 186 -13.51 14.34 10.71
CA ALA A 186 -12.70 13.97 11.86
C ALA A 186 -12.42 15.14 12.84
N LEU A 187 -12.47 16.38 12.37
CA LEU A 187 -12.41 17.61 13.19
C LEU A 187 -13.73 17.91 13.92
N GLY A 188 -14.79 17.12 13.71
CA GLY A 188 -16.08 17.32 14.37
C GLY A 188 -16.88 18.51 13.82
N MET A 189 -16.55 18.98 12.61
CA MET A 189 -17.29 20.09 11.96
C MET A 189 -18.53 19.62 11.19
N LEU A 190 -18.62 18.32 10.88
CA LEU A 190 -19.71 17.75 10.08
C LEU A 190 -20.66 16.84 10.87
N PHE A 191 -20.28 16.37 12.06
CA PHE A 191 -21.10 15.70 13.07
C PHE A 191 -20.44 15.81 14.45
#